data_AF-A0A5D2S452-F1
#
_entry.id   AF-A0A5D2S452-F1
#
_cell.length_a   1.000
_cell.length_b   1.000
_cell.length_c   1.000
_cell.angle_alpha   90.00
_cell.angle_beta   90.00
_cell.angle_gamma   90.00
#
_symmetry.space_group_name_H-M   'P 1'
#
loop_
_entity.id
_entity.type
_entity.pdbx_description
1 polymer ?
#
loop_
_entity_poly.entity_id
_entity_poly.type
_entity_poly.pdbx_seq_one_letter_code
_entity_poly.pdbx_strand_id
1 'polypeptide(L)'
;MESFEQVKGNGGVIDQTIEDAGATNPRVQWKQMGYEEKTVAVHEEMKRMNRLPATSSYVTHRMRVLNKILQLLSIQRTASQEEELELLFAGLSL
;
A
#
# COMPACT_ATOMS: atom_id res chain seq x y z
N MET A 1 -50.55 36.67 -22.31
CA MET A 1 -51.27 36.21 -21.11
C MET A 1 -51.26 34.70 -21.21
N GLU A 2 -50.52 33.93 -20.41
CA GLU A 2 -50.26 33.95 -18.96
C GLU A 2 -48.76 33.63 -18.71
N SER A 3 -48.01 34.48 -18.00
CA SER A 3 -47.70 34.44 -16.55
C SER A 3 -46.59 33.45 -16.15
N PHE A 4 -45.50 34.03 -15.66
CA PHE A 4 -44.32 33.41 -15.04
C PHE A 4 -44.68 32.67 -13.75
N GLU A 5 -44.00 31.54 -13.49
CA GLU A 5 -43.69 31.10 -12.13
C GLU A 5 -42.22 30.66 -12.07
N GLN A 6 -41.52 31.20 -11.08
CA GLN A 6 -40.08 31.11 -10.86
C GLN A 6 -39.85 30.11 -9.72
N VAL A 7 -39.37 28.90 -10.00
CA VAL A 7 -38.94 27.98 -8.94
C VAL A 7 -37.42 28.01 -8.80
N LYS A 8 -37.00 28.53 -7.65
CA LYS A 8 -35.63 28.55 -7.14
C LYS A 8 -35.38 27.25 -6.39
N GLY A 9 -34.36 26.50 -6.79
CA GLY A 9 -34.01 25.23 -6.15
C GLY A 9 -32.55 24.86 -6.39
N ASN A 10 -31.68 25.55 -5.65
CA ASN A 10 -30.27 25.31 -5.34
C ASN A 10 -29.58 24.06 -5.94
N GLY A 11 -28.48 24.29 -6.66
CA GLY A 11 -27.53 23.26 -7.05
C GLY A 11 -26.60 22.81 -5.92
N GLY A 12 -25.93 21.68 -6.14
CA GLY A 12 -24.85 21.18 -5.29
C GLY A 12 -24.65 19.68 -5.48
N VAL A 13 -23.71 19.35 -6.35
CA VAL A 13 -23.25 18.00 -6.71
C VAL A 13 -22.37 17.41 -5.60
N ILE A 14 -22.33 16.06 -5.53
CA ILE A 14 -21.46 15.14 -4.75
C ILE A 14 -21.65 15.18 -3.22
N ASP A 15 -21.73 14.06 -2.50
CA ASP A 15 -20.67 13.05 -2.45
C ASP A 15 -21.18 11.69 -1.93
N GLN A 16 -20.56 10.65 -2.47
CA GLN A 16 -20.84 9.25 -2.24
C GLN A 16 -20.22 8.83 -0.91
N THR A 17 -21.01 8.26 -0.01
CA THR A 17 -20.47 7.44 1.09
C THR A 17 -21.32 6.18 1.20
N ILE A 18 -21.23 5.35 0.17
CA ILE A 18 -21.44 3.91 0.36
C ILE A 18 -20.04 3.35 0.58
N GLU A 19 -19.86 2.84 1.79
CA GLU A 19 -18.68 2.18 2.32
C GLU A 19 -18.21 1.11 1.33
N ASP A 20 -17.23 1.47 0.49
CA ASP A 20 -16.40 0.49 -0.18
C ASP A 20 -15.55 -0.14 0.92
N ALA A 21 -16.01 -1.28 1.43
CA ALA A 21 -15.14 -2.31 1.99
C ALA A 21 -14.23 -2.83 0.87
N GLY A 22 -13.45 -1.91 0.29
CA GLY A 22 -12.56 -2.14 -0.81
C GLY A 22 -11.42 -2.94 -0.26
N ALA A 23 -11.22 -4.13 -0.81
CA ALA A 23 -9.94 -4.80 -0.74
C ALA A 23 -8.90 -3.86 -1.38
N THR A 24 -8.37 -2.91 -0.60
CA THR A 24 -7.34 -1.99 -1.06
C THR A 24 -6.19 -2.84 -1.54
N ASN A 25 -5.79 -2.66 -2.80
CA ASN A 25 -4.69 -3.42 -3.38
C ASN A 25 -3.50 -3.39 -2.40
N PRO A 26 -2.98 -4.53 -1.95
CA PRO A 26 -1.90 -4.58 -0.95
C PRO A 26 -0.67 -3.76 -1.38
N ARG A 27 -0.43 -3.61 -2.68
CA ARG A 27 0.64 -2.75 -3.22
C ARG A 27 0.36 -1.27 -3.02
N VAL A 28 -0.88 -0.84 -3.16
CA VAL A 28 -1.30 0.56 -2.97
C VAL A 28 -1.21 0.91 -1.48
N GLN A 29 -1.69 0.02 -0.61
CA GLN A 29 -1.55 0.17 0.84
C GLN A 29 -0.08 0.25 1.26
N TRP A 30 0.77 -0.64 0.73
CA TRP A 30 2.20 -0.61 1.03
C TRP A 30 2.91 0.66 0.54
N LYS A 31 2.52 1.24 -0.61
CA LYS A 31 3.09 2.51 -1.07
C LYS A 31 2.72 3.67 -0.15
N GLN A 32 1.50 3.67 0.41
CA GLN A 32 1.00 4.71 1.30
C GLN A 32 1.54 4.62 2.74
N MET A 33 1.92 3.42 3.21
CA MET A 33 2.45 3.23 4.56
C MET A 33 3.79 3.96 4.79
N GLY A 34 3.93 4.55 5.98
CA GLY A 34 5.18 5.12 6.47
C GLY A 34 6.26 4.06 6.73
N TYR A 35 7.51 4.49 6.93
CA TYR A 35 8.63 3.58 7.24
C TYR A 35 8.39 2.73 8.49
N GLU A 36 7.96 3.37 9.58
CA GLU A 36 7.69 2.70 10.86
C GLU A 36 6.56 1.68 10.71
N GLU A 37 5.48 2.07 10.03
CA GLU A 37 4.31 1.22 9.80
C GLU A 37 4.66 -0.01 8.95
N LYS A 38 5.48 0.15 7.91
CA LYS A 38 6.04 -0.96 7.13
C LYS A 38 6.84 -1.92 8.01
N THR A 39 7.66 -1.38 8.91
CA THR A 39 8.52 -2.18 9.79
C THR A 39 7.69 -2.99 10.78
N VAL A 40 6.68 -2.36 11.40
CA VAL A 40 5.71 -3.03 12.28
C VAL A 40 4.98 -4.15 11.53
N ALA A 41 4.46 -3.89 10.33
CA ALA A 41 3.77 -4.89 9.53
C ALA A 41 4.64 -6.12 9.21
N VAL A 42 5.93 -5.92 8.92
CA VAL A 42 6.86 -7.04 8.70
C VAL A 42 7.08 -7.84 9.98
N HIS A 43 7.25 -7.17 11.13
CA HIS A 43 7.43 -7.85 12.41
C HIS A 43 6.19 -8.63 12.85
N GLU A 44 4.99 -8.12 12.62
CA GLU A 44 3.76 -8.86 12.86
C GLU A 44 3.69 -10.12 12.01
N GLU A 45 4.06 -10.03 10.73
CA GLU A 45 4.10 -11.18 9.85
C GLU A 45 5.14 -12.22 10.31
N MET A 46 6.33 -11.79 10.73
CA MET A 46 7.32 -12.71 11.33
C MET A 46 6.75 -13.41 12.57
N LYS A 47 6.03 -12.69 13.42
CA LYS A 47 5.36 -13.28 14.59
C LYS A 47 4.29 -14.30 14.18
N ARG A 48 3.55 -14.07 13.08
CA ARG A 48 2.62 -15.07 12.53
C ARG A 48 3.38 -16.31 12.03
N MET A 49 4.49 -16.14 11.33
CA MET A 49 5.31 -17.25 10.83
C MET A 49 5.89 -18.11 11.95
N ASN A 50 6.30 -17.49 13.06
CA ASN A 50 6.81 -18.21 14.23
C ASN A 50 5.76 -19.10 14.93
N ARG A 51 4.47 -18.94 14.63
CA ARG A 51 3.40 -19.82 15.15
C ARG A 51 3.23 -21.09 14.30
N LEU A 52 3.86 -21.15 13.14
CA LEU A 52 3.75 -22.27 12.21
C LEU A 52 4.94 -23.25 12.40
N PRO A 53 4.78 -24.52 12.00
CA PRO A 53 5.88 -25.48 12.05
C PRO A 53 7.09 -25.02 11.23
N ALA A 54 8.26 -24.98 11.86
CA ALA A 54 9.51 -24.56 11.22
C ALA A 54 9.97 -25.51 10.10
N THR A 55 9.46 -26.74 10.06
CA THR A 55 9.72 -27.72 8.99
C THR A 55 9.03 -27.36 7.68
N SER A 56 8.11 -26.40 7.70
CA SER A 56 7.44 -25.94 6.49
C SER A 56 8.40 -25.16 5.60
N SER A 57 8.56 -25.64 4.36
CA SER A 57 9.30 -24.93 3.30
C SER A 57 8.78 -23.50 3.11
N TYR A 58 7.45 -23.30 3.20
CA TYR A 58 6.83 -21.98 3.13
C TYR A 58 7.34 -21.05 4.25
N VAL A 59 7.35 -21.51 5.50
CA VAL A 59 7.81 -20.70 6.65
C VAL A 59 9.27 -20.32 6.46
N THR A 60 10.12 -21.28 6.09
CA THR A 60 11.53 -21.05 5.83
C THR A 60 11.74 -20.01 4.73
N HIS A 61 11.04 -20.15 3.60
CA HIS A 61 11.13 -19.20 2.50
C HIS A 61 10.62 -17.81 2.91
N ARG A 62 9.44 -17.76 3.53
CA ARG A 62 8.78 -16.52 3.95
C ARG A 62 9.64 -15.73 4.94
N MET A 63 10.24 -16.39 5.93
CA MET A 63 11.15 -15.74 6.87
C MET A 63 12.38 -15.12 6.17
N ARG A 64 12.95 -15.77 5.15
CA ARG A 64 14.04 -15.20 4.35
C ARG A 64 13.60 -13.95 3.59
N VAL A 65 12.42 -13.97 2.98
CA VAL A 65 11.85 -12.82 2.28
C VAL A 65 11.63 -11.66 3.25
N LEU A 66 11.02 -11.90 4.42
CA LEU A 66 10.78 -10.87 5.43
C LEU A 66 12.08 -10.27 5.96
N ASN A 67 13.09 -11.09 6.21
CA ASN A 67 14.42 -10.62 6.59
C ASN A 67 15.03 -9.73 5.50
N LYS A 68 14.87 -10.10 4.22
CA LYS A 68 15.36 -9.28 3.11
C LYS A 68 14.61 -7.94 3.03
N ILE A 69 13.30 -7.94 3.27
CA ILE A 69 12.51 -6.70 3.31
C ILE A 69 13.00 -5.78 4.43
N LEU A 70 13.24 -6.28 5.65
CA LEU A 70 13.78 -5.45 6.75
C LEU A 70 15.14 -4.85 6.41
N GLN A 71 16.03 -5.65 5.82
CA GLN A 71 17.33 -5.14 5.36
C GLN A 71 17.15 -4.02 4.33
N LEU A 72 16.27 -4.19 3.35
CA LEU A 72 16.02 -3.17 2.33
C LEU A 72 15.41 -1.90 2.91
N LEU A 73 14.53 -2.03 3.92
CA LEU A 73 13.97 -0.89 4.65
C LEU A 73 15.08 -0.13 5.40
N SER A 74 16.02 -0.82 6.05
CA SER A 74 17.11 -0.17 6.80
C SER A 74 18.10 0.64 5.96
N ILE A 75 18.11 0.46 4.63
CA ILE A 75 19.01 1.21 3.75
C ILE A 75 18.51 2.64 3.64
N GLN A 76 19.30 3.58 4.16
CA GLN A 76 19.07 4.99 3.91
C GLN A 76 19.46 5.31 2.47
N ARG A 77 18.48 5.72 1.66
CA ARG A 77 18.70 6.12 0.27
C ARG A 77 18.61 7.63 0.14
N THR A 78 19.50 8.17 -0.66
CA THR A 78 19.41 9.56 -1.11
C THR A 78 18.38 9.68 -2.23
N ALA A 79 17.89 10.90 -2.47
CA ALA A 79 16.93 11.14 -3.55
C ALA A 79 17.46 10.69 -4.93
N SER A 80 18.74 10.92 -5.21
CA SER A 80 19.38 10.49 -6.47
C SER A 80 19.46 8.97 -6.60
N GLN A 81 19.71 8.24 -5.52
CA GLN A 81 19.73 6.77 -5.54
C GLN A 81 18.33 6.18 -5.75
N GLU A 82 17.29 6.82 -5.21
CA GLU A 82 15.91 6.36 -5.43
C GLU A 82 15.47 6.60 -6.88
N GLU A 83 15.84 7.74 -7.47
CA GLU A 83 15.59 8.04 -8.88
C GLU A 83 16.33 7.08 -9.83
N GLU A 84 17.62 6.82 -9.59
CA GLU A 84 18.39 5.85 -10.37
C GLU A 84 17.76 4.46 -10.30
N LEU A 85 17.33 4.04 -9.10
CA LEU A 85 16.68 2.76 -8.89
C LEU A 85 15.31 2.67 -9.58
N GLU A 86 14.53 3.74 -9.59
CA GLU A 86 13.27 3.81 -10.34
C GLU A 86 13.52 3.73 -11.86
N LEU A 87 14.55 4.39 -12.37
CA LEU A 87 14.94 4.31 -13.78
C LEU A 87 15.40 2.90 -14.18
N LEU A 88 16.19 2.24 -13.33
CA LEU A 88 16.60 0.85 -13.52
C LEU A 88 15.38 -0.07 -13.59
N PHE A 89 14.38 0.13 -12.72
CA PHE A 89 13.15 -0.65 -12.75
C PHE A 89 12.27 -0.36 -13.96
N ALA A 90 12.21 0.90 -14.43
CA ALA A 90 11.48 1.26 -15.65
C ALA A 90 12.06 0.60 -16.90
N GLY A 91 13.36 0.30 -16.91
CA GLY A 91 14.03 -0.42 -18.00
C GLY A 91 13.87 -1.95 -17.94
N LEU A 92 13.36 -2.50 -16.84
CA LEU A 92 13.05 -3.93 -16.74
C LEU A 92 11.61 -4.14 -17.23
N SER A 93 11.46 -4.71 -18.43
CA SER A 93 10.17 -5.15 -18.98
C SER A 93 9.59 -6.33 -18.18
N LEU A 94 9.10 -6.07 -16.98
CA LEU A 94 8.49 -7.03 -16.05
C LEU A 94 6.95 -7.04 -16.15
#